data_AF-A0A817LQ26-F1
#
_entry.id   AF-A0A817LQ26-F1
#
_cell.length_a   1.000
_cell.length_b   1.000
_cell.length_c   1.000
_cell.angle_alpha   90.00
_cell.angle_beta   90.00
_cell.angle_gamma   90.00
#
_symmetry.space_group_name_H-M   'P 1'
#
loop_
_entity.id
_entity.type
_entity.pdbx_description
1 polymer ?
#
loop_
_entity_poly.entity_id
_entity_poly.type
_entity_poly.pdbx_seq_one_letter_code
_entity_poly.pdbx_strand_id
1 'polypeptide(L)'
;MYIFTAQGHVREHIKIWQKARIVVAPHGAGLFNVMWCKPGTDIIEIGYDEGWPMPEMYFEMASHCGHRYWLVKGTGKYSKPITADLVDLQWSIKQALKEA
;
A
#
# COMPACT_ATOMS: atom_id res chain seq x y z
N MET A 1 3.48 13.83 4.86
CA MET A 1 2.62 13.02 3.98
C MET A 1 2.88 13.45 2.54
N TYR A 2 3.05 12.51 1.61
CA TYR A 2 3.24 12.78 0.19
C TYR A 2 2.19 12.01 -0.60
N ILE A 3 1.51 12.66 -1.56
CA ILE A 3 0.52 12.02 -2.44
C ILE A 3 1.21 11.75 -3.79
N PHE A 4 1.34 10.47 -4.14
CA PHE A 4 1.93 10.06 -5.40
C PHE A 4 0.89 10.07 -6.51
N THR A 5 1.12 10.86 -7.57
CA THR A 5 0.20 11.03 -8.70
C THR A 5 0.74 10.46 -10.02
N ALA A 6 1.85 9.71 -9.98
CA ALA A 6 2.51 9.11 -11.14
C ALA A 6 2.90 10.08 -12.28
N GLN A 7 3.06 11.37 -11.98
CA GLN A 7 3.49 12.38 -12.96
C GLN A 7 5.02 12.42 -13.11
N GLY A 8 5.50 12.63 -14.33
CA GLY A 8 6.94 12.77 -14.63
C GLY A 8 7.65 11.46 -14.98
N HIS A 9 8.99 11.48 -14.93
CA HIS A 9 9.82 10.34 -15.32
C HIS A 9 9.90 9.27 -14.23
N VAL A 10 9.93 8.00 -14.65
CA VAL A 10 10.04 6.84 -13.76
C VAL A 10 11.23 6.90 -12.79
N ARG A 11 12.35 7.51 -13.19
CA ARG A 11 13.52 7.69 -12.31
C ARG A 11 13.21 8.57 -11.10
N GLU A 12 12.36 9.58 -11.26
CA GLU A 12 11.92 10.42 -10.15
C GLU A 12 10.91 9.68 -9.26
N HIS A 13 10.07 8.82 -9.84
CA HIS A 13 9.19 7.94 -9.07
C HIS A 13 10.03 7.03 -8.17
N ILE A 14 11.00 6.30 -8.72
CA ILE A 14 11.88 5.42 -7.94
C ILE A 14 12.51 6.17 -6.75
N LYS A 15 13.04 7.38 -6.95
CA LYS A 15 13.62 8.20 -5.88
C LYS A 15 12.60 8.57 -4.78
N ILE A 16 11.34 8.81 -5.14
CA ILE A 16 10.27 9.09 -4.18
C ILE A 16 9.93 7.83 -3.37
N TRP A 17 9.71 6.70 -4.06
CA TRP A 17 9.34 5.43 -3.43
C TRP A 17 10.47 4.89 -2.52
N GLN A 18 11.74 5.09 -2.87
CA GLN A 18 12.90 4.77 -2.02
C GLN A 18 12.98 5.56 -0.70
N LYS A 19 12.24 6.66 -0.58
CA LYS A 19 12.13 7.46 0.67
C LYS A 19 10.93 7.07 1.52
N ALA A 20 10.03 6.23 1.01
CA ALA A 20 8.83 5.84 1.73
C ALA A 20 9.17 4.89 2.88
N ARG A 21 8.83 5.30 4.11
CA ARG A 21 8.80 4.39 5.27
C ARG A 21 7.49 3.61 5.34
N ILE A 22 6.38 4.27 5.01
CA ILE A 22 5.05 3.69 4.97
C ILE A 22 4.43 4.07 3.62
N VAL A 23 3.87 3.10 2.92
CA VAL A 23 3.04 3.28 1.73
C VAL A 23 1.60 2.96 2.12
N VAL A 24 0.68 3.85 1.79
CA VAL A 24 -0.77 3.63 1.97
C VAL A 24 -1.42 3.79 0.61
N ALA A 25 -2.10 2.76 0.12
CA ALA A 25 -2.79 2.83 -1.16
C ALA A 25 -3.92 1.81 -1.28
N PRO A 26 -4.99 2.13 -2.02
CA PRO A 26 -5.99 1.13 -2.38
C PRO A 26 -5.41 0.10 -3.34
N HIS A 27 -6.02 -1.08 -3.32
CA HIS A 27 -5.68 -2.16 -4.25
C HIS A 27 -5.62 -1.64 -5.70
N GLY A 28 -4.56 -2.02 -6.43
CA GLY A 28 -4.39 -1.63 -7.84
C GLY A 28 -3.82 -0.22 -8.09
N ALA A 29 -3.67 0.65 -7.09
CA ALA A 29 -3.18 2.03 -7.26
C ALA A 29 -1.66 2.15 -7.48
N GLY A 30 -1.10 1.30 -8.35
CA GLY A 30 0.33 1.24 -8.63
C GLY A 30 1.15 0.56 -7.52
N LEU A 31 0.52 -0.30 -6.72
CA LEU A 31 1.14 -0.92 -5.53
C LEU A 31 2.38 -1.79 -5.86
N PHE A 32 2.54 -2.25 -7.11
CA PHE A 32 3.78 -2.90 -7.55
C PHE A 32 5.03 -2.02 -7.46
N ASN A 33 4.88 -0.70 -7.41
CA ASN A 33 6.00 0.23 -7.25
C ASN A 33 6.70 0.08 -5.89
N VAL A 34 6.10 -0.63 -4.92
CA VAL A 34 6.76 -0.91 -3.63
C VAL A 34 8.02 -1.77 -3.82
N MET A 35 8.19 -2.49 -4.94
CA MET A 35 9.46 -3.14 -5.28
C MET A 35 10.65 -2.15 -5.35
N TRP A 36 10.39 -0.84 -5.48
CA TRP A 36 11.41 0.20 -5.44
C TRP A 36 11.67 0.74 -4.02
N CYS A 37 10.82 0.40 -3.04
CA CYS A 37 11.03 0.77 -1.65
C CYS A 37 12.21 0.01 -1.03
N LYS A 38 12.67 0.50 0.12
CA LYS A 38 13.73 -0.20 0.87
C LYS A 38 13.13 -1.40 1.62
N PRO A 39 13.89 -2.49 1.82
CA PRO A 39 13.47 -3.55 2.75
C PRO A 39 13.08 -2.96 4.11
N GLY A 40 12.04 -3.53 4.72
CA GLY A 40 11.46 -3.04 5.96
C GLY A 40 10.50 -1.84 5.82
N THR A 41 10.15 -1.38 4.61
CA THR A 41 9.01 -0.47 4.41
C THR A 41 7.69 -1.14 4.78
N ASP A 42 6.78 -0.41 5.43
CA ASP A 42 5.41 -0.87 5.71
C ASP A 42 4.48 -0.58 4.53
N ILE A 43 3.79 -1.60 4.04
CA ILE A 43 2.79 -1.50 2.97
C ILE A 43 1.41 -1.69 3.60
N ILE A 44 0.61 -0.64 3.60
CA ILE A 44 -0.77 -0.66 4.06
C ILE A 44 -1.68 -0.62 2.83
N GLU A 45 -2.20 -1.78 2.49
CA GLU A 45 -3.15 -1.92 1.39
C GLU A 45 -4.58 -1.71 1.87
N ILE A 46 -5.34 -0.89 1.16
CA ILE A 46 -6.78 -0.79 1.34
C ILE A 46 -7.46 -1.76 0.36
N GLY A 47 -7.95 -2.87 0.91
CA GLY A 47 -8.68 -3.89 0.18
C GLY A 47 -10.13 -3.51 -0.14
N TYR A 48 -10.83 -4.43 -0.77
CA TYR A 48 -12.24 -4.37 -1.15
C TYR A 48 -12.91 -5.67 -0.70
N ASP A 49 -14.23 -5.64 -0.54
CA ASP A 49 -15.01 -6.74 0.03
C ASP A 49 -16.15 -7.24 -0.87
N GLU A 50 -16.37 -6.61 -2.03
CA GLU A 50 -17.37 -7.03 -3.00
C GLU A 50 -16.77 -7.52 -4.31
N GLY A 51 -17.38 -8.60 -4.84
CA GLY A 51 -17.09 -9.12 -6.17
C GLY A 51 -16.02 -10.21 -6.15
N TRP A 52 -14.85 -9.91 -6.68
CA TRP A 52 -13.76 -10.87 -6.81
C TRP A 52 -13.10 -11.14 -5.45
N PRO A 53 -12.58 -12.35 -5.19
CA PRO A 53 -11.73 -12.60 -4.03
C PRO A 53 -10.51 -11.68 -4.05
N MET A 54 -10.07 -11.24 -2.87
CA MET A 54 -8.83 -10.47 -2.75
C MET A 54 -7.63 -11.33 -3.15
N PRO A 55 -6.86 -10.98 -4.19
CA PRO A 55 -5.67 -11.74 -4.53
C PRO A 55 -4.53 -11.43 -3.57
N GLU A 56 -3.73 -12.44 -3.23
CA GLU A 56 -2.60 -12.31 -2.29
C GLU A 56 -1.34 -11.69 -2.93
N MET A 57 -1.39 -11.34 -4.22
CA MET A 57 -0.24 -10.90 -5.03
C MET A 57 0.61 -9.79 -4.40
N TYR A 58 -0.02 -8.84 -3.70
CA TYR A 58 0.68 -7.73 -3.07
C TYR A 58 1.28 -8.12 -1.71
N PHE A 59 0.61 -8.99 -0.96
CA PHE A 59 1.18 -9.61 0.24
C PHE A 59 2.40 -10.45 -0.12
N GLU A 60 2.30 -11.30 -1.15
CA GLU A 60 3.40 -12.12 -1.62
C GLU A 60 4.58 -11.24 -2.05
N MET A 61 4.34 -10.25 -2.91
CA MET A 61 5.39 -9.35 -3.39
C MET A 61 6.02 -8.55 -2.25
N ALA A 62 5.23 -8.02 -1.30
CA ALA A 62 5.76 -7.34 -0.12
C ALA A 62 6.66 -8.27 0.72
N SER A 63 6.23 -9.52 0.93
CA SER A 63 6.99 -10.52 1.68
C SER A 63 8.33 -10.82 1.00
N HIS A 64 8.35 -11.01 -0.32
CA HIS A 64 9.58 -11.29 -1.08
C HIS A 64 10.53 -10.09 -1.15
N CYS A 65 10.02 -8.85 -1.08
CA CYS A 65 10.83 -7.64 -1.00
C CYS A 65 11.29 -7.31 0.44
N GLY A 66 10.97 -8.15 1.42
CA GLY A 66 11.31 -7.94 2.83
C GLY A 66 10.55 -6.77 3.46
N HIS A 67 9.36 -6.46 2.97
CA HIS A 67 8.46 -5.45 3.52
C HIS A 67 7.55 -6.06 4.60
N ARG A 68 6.97 -5.20 5.43
CA ARG A 68 5.85 -5.55 6.31
C ARG A 68 4.55 -5.21 5.62
N TYR A 69 3.55 -6.07 5.74
CA TYR A 69 2.30 -5.91 5.01
C TYR A 69 1.11 -5.85 5.98
N TRP A 70 0.23 -4.89 5.74
CA TRP A 70 -0.99 -4.64 6.50
C TRP A 70 -2.16 -4.53 5.53
N LEU A 71 -3.25 -5.24 5.82
CA LEU A 71 -4.49 -5.14 5.05
C LEU A 71 -5.53 -4.38 5.87
N VAL A 72 -6.00 -3.25 5.34
CA VAL A 72 -7.18 -2.56 5.82
C VAL A 72 -8.34 -3.00 4.95
N LYS A 73 -9.37 -3.60 5.56
CA LYS A 73 -10.59 -3.98 4.84
C LYS A 73 -11.35 -2.72 4.44
N GLY A 74 -11.35 -2.38 3.15
CA GLY A 74 -12.22 -1.37 2.60
C GLY A 74 -13.53 -1.95 2.07
N THR A 75 -14.52 -1.09 1.90
CA THR A 75 -15.80 -1.39 1.27
C THR A 75 -15.80 -0.93 -0.18
N GLY A 76 -16.16 -1.83 -1.10
CA GLY A 76 -16.21 -1.51 -2.54
C GLY A 76 -15.82 -2.68 -3.42
N LYS A 77 -15.48 -2.40 -4.69
CA LYS A 77 -15.12 -3.42 -5.71
C LYS A 77 -13.78 -3.07 -6.36
N TYR A 78 -13.06 -4.09 -6.82
CA TYR A 78 -11.78 -3.96 -7.55
C TYR A 78 -11.76 -2.86 -8.63
N SER A 79 -12.84 -2.70 -9.41
CA SER A 79 -12.92 -1.75 -10.52
C SER A 79 -13.78 -0.50 -10.22
N LYS A 80 -14.07 -0.24 -8.94
CA LYS A 80 -14.92 0.85 -8.47
C LYS A 80 -14.25 1.55 -7.28
N PRO A 81 -14.78 2.71 -6.82
CA PRO A 81 -14.27 3.34 -5.62
C PRO A 81 -14.25 2.36 -4.43
N ILE A 82 -13.21 2.50 -3.61
CA ILE A 82 -13.01 1.76 -2.37
C ILE A 82 -12.99 2.79 -1.24
N THR A 83 -13.73 2.52 -0.18
CA THR A 83 -13.80 3.36 1.02
C THR A 83 -13.17 2.61 2.19
N ALA A 84 -12.25 3.24 2.91
CA ALA A 84 -11.69 2.70 4.15
C ALA A 84 -12.28 3.42 5.37
N ASP A 85 -12.47 2.68 6.47
CA ASP A 85 -12.70 3.30 7.76
C ASP A 85 -11.42 4.03 8.24
N LEU A 86 -11.57 5.28 8.69
CA LEU A 86 -10.44 6.09 9.12
C LEU A 86 -9.82 5.58 10.43
N VAL A 87 -10.60 4.97 11.31
CA VAL A 87 -10.12 4.39 12.57
C VAL A 87 -9.20 3.21 12.29
N ASP A 88 -9.62 2.31 11.40
CA ASP A 88 -8.82 1.14 11.02
C ASP A 88 -7.52 1.54 10.32
N LEU A 89 -7.61 2.53 9.42
CA LEU A 89 -6.44 3.06 8.73
C LEU A 89 -5.47 3.73 9.71
N GLN A 90 -5.97 4.59 10.61
CA GLN A 90 -5.14 5.25 11.63
C GLN A 90 -4.52 4.24 12.59
N TRP A 91 -5.26 3.19 12.96
CA TRP A 91 -4.74 2.12 13.81
C TRP A 91 -3.60 1.38 13.12
N SER A 92 -3.76 1.02 11.84
CA SER A 92 -2.75 0.31 11.06
C SER A 92 -1.46 1.15 10.91
N ILE A 93 -1.62 2.45 10.62
CA ILE A 93 -0.48 3.39 10.60
C ILE A 93 0.21 3.42 11.97
N LYS A 94 -0.54 3.48 13.08
CA LYS A 94 0.05 3.49 14.43
C LYS A 94 0.82 2.20 14.73
N GLN A 95 0.40 1.03 14.23
CA GLN A 95 1.18 -0.21 14.42
C GLN A 95 2.47 -0.20 13.61
N ALA A 96 2.39 0.15 12.31
CA ALA A 96 3.56 0.32 11.44
C ALA A 96 4.60 1.29 12.04
N LEU A 97 4.14 2.35 12.72
CA LEU A 97 5.01 3.32 13.38
C LEU A 97 5.76 2.79 14.62
N LYS A 98 5.24 1.75 15.30
CA LYS A 98 5.82 1.20 16.53
C LYS A 98 6.92 0.17 16.27
N GLU A 99 6.91 -0.47 15.11
CA GLU A 99 7.88 -1.50 14.72
C GLU A 99 9.16 -0.91 14.11
N ALA A 100 9.41 0.40 14.30
CA ALA A 100 10.51 1.16 13.72
C ALA A 100 11.69 1.33 14.67
#